data_AF-A0A7Y2Q7Z6-F1
#
_entry.id   AF-A0A7Y2Q7Z6-F1
#
_cell.length_a   1.000
_cell.length_b   1.000
_cell.length_c   1.000
_cell.angle_alpha   90.00
_cell.angle_beta   90.00
_cell.angle_gamma   90.00
#
_symmetry.space_group_name_H-M   'P 1'
#
loop_
_entity.id
_entity.type
_entity.pdbx_description
1 polymer ?
#
loop_
_entity_poly.entity_id
_entity_poly.type
_entity_poly.pdbx_seq_one_letter_code
_entity_poly.pdbx_strand_id
1 'polypeptide(L)'
;MTFRLASPFQTIGRLALAGIVGASLIAGDAGAQQKQPSPGSAKALFGSVSLPAQGPAQPIGFYSKGCMLGGVALPVDGPTWQTMRLSRNRRWGDPAMIALLEQLSRDARQKIGWPGLLVGDIAQPRGGPMFNGHASHQIGLDADVWLTPMPSRRMTAQEREDLPFTTTLQKGKFLTIDPTVWTQSHAKLLMLAASYREVERIFVNPAIKKKMCDTWTGDRTNLGKLRPIYGHDSHFHIRMKCPPGAAACKPQAPITDDDGCGKSLAWWFTKEPWAAPKPNARPPKPPREMMVSDLPKSCAAVLDAPAAASMAATNGGSAATALTVAPAVPAAAGDLLPAVGPVPTDKPLVQ
;
A
#
# COMPACT_ATOMS: atom_id res chain seq x y z
N MET A 1 -26.67 -52.84 72.68
CA MET A 1 -25.27 -52.76 72.18
C MET A 1 -25.31 -52.44 70.70
N THR A 2 -24.33 -51.67 70.22
CA THR A 2 -24.15 -51.12 68.87
C THR A 2 -25.08 -49.96 68.45
N PHE A 3 -24.49 -48.76 68.59
CA PHE A 3 -24.92 -47.46 68.08
C PHE A 3 -24.73 -47.37 66.56
N ARG A 4 -25.67 -46.75 65.83
CA ARG A 4 -25.34 -45.89 64.68
C ARG A 4 -26.23 -44.66 64.69
N LEU A 5 -25.60 -43.52 64.97
CA LEU A 5 -26.19 -42.18 64.93
C LEU A 5 -26.51 -41.81 63.49
N ALA A 6 -27.77 -41.46 63.24
CA ALA A 6 -28.15 -40.60 62.13
C ALA A 6 -28.31 -39.19 62.71
N SER A 7 -27.62 -38.20 62.12
CA SER A 7 -28.04 -36.81 62.26
C SER A 7 -27.73 -36.01 60.99
N PRO A 8 -28.56 -35.00 60.66
CA PRO A 8 -28.64 -34.34 59.35
C PRO A 8 -28.08 -32.92 59.38
N PHE A 9 -27.45 -32.42 58.30
CA PHE A 9 -27.26 -30.98 58.06
C PHE A 9 -27.07 -30.79 56.54
N GLN A 10 -28.05 -30.23 55.82
CA GLN A 10 -28.18 -28.80 55.47
C GLN A 10 -26.99 -28.21 54.70
N THR A 11 -27.20 -27.91 53.41
CA THR A 11 -27.07 -26.57 52.76
C THR A 11 -27.19 -26.75 51.24
N ILE A 12 -28.29 -26.35 50.60
CA ILE A 12 -28.54 -25.02 50.01
C ILE A 12 -27.43 -24.57 49.06
N GLY A 13 -27.75 -24.65 47.75
CA GLY A 13 -27.54 -23.55 46.81
C GLY A 13 -26.18 -23.41 46.15
N ARG A 14 -26.11 -23.70 44.85
CA ARG A 14 -25.99 -22.66 43.80
C ARG A 14 -25.96 -23.29 42.39
N LEU A 15 -27.03 -23.05 41.64
CA LEU A 15 -26.98 -22.93 40.19
C LEU A 15 -26.11 -21.72 39.83
N ALA A 16 -25.05 -21.92 39.04
CA ALA A 16 -24.39 -20.97 38.12
C ALA A 16 -23.19 -21.73 37.53
N LEU A 17 -22.86 -21.73 36.23
CA LEU A 17 -23.12 -20.77 35.18
C LEU A 17 -22.96 -21.52 33.84
N ALA A 18 -24.04 -21.64 33.07
CA ALA A 18 -23.94 -21.87 31.63
C ALA A 18 -23.50 -20.53 30.99
N GLY A 19 -22.42 -20.56 30.20
CA GLY A 19 -21.89 -19.36 29.57
C GLY A 19 -20.59 -19.61 28.82
N ILE A 20 -20.58 -20.57 27.90
CA ILE A 20 -19.56 -20.61 26.85
C ILE A 20 -19.91 -19.48 25.88
N VAL A 21 -19.42 -18.27 26.17
CA VAL A 21 -19.35 -17.21 25.15
C VAL A 21 -18.12 -17.50 24.33
N GLY A 22 -18.35 -18.03 23.12
CA GLY A 22 -17.35 -18.12 22.08
C GLY A 22 -16.79 -16.73 21.81
N ALA A 23 -15.50 -16.54 22.10
CA ALA A 23 -14.74 -15.42 21.57
C ALA A 23 -14.69 -15.59 20.05
N SER A 24 -15.66 -14.94 19.39
CA SER A 24 -15.71 -14.81 17.95
C SER A 24 -14.43 -14.15 17.48
N LEU A 25 -13.70 -14.85 16.61
CA LEU A 25 -12.58 -14.31 15.86
C LEU A 25 -13.08 -13.15 15.01
N ILE A 26 -12.90 -11.92 15.50
CA ILE A 26 -12.93 -10.71 14.68
C ILE A 26 -11.66 -10.77 13.82
N ALA A 27 -11.81 -11.26 12.59
CA ALA A 27 -10.76 -11.21 11.59
C ALA A 27 -10.55 -9.76 11.12
N GLY A 28 -9.27 -9.37 11.02
CA GLY A 28 -8.63 -8.09 10.66
C GLY A 28 -9.49 -7.07 9.91
N ASP A 29 -9.54 -5.81 10.34
CA ASP A 29 -8.44 -4.86 10.12
C ASP A 29 -8.31 -3.77 11.20
N ALA A 30 -8.94 -3.96 12.37
CA ALA A 30 -8.90 -3.01 13.48
C ALA A 30 -8.26 -3.67 14.70
N GLY A 31 -6.93 -3.60 14.83
CA GLY A 31 -6.29 -4.10 16.06
C GLY A 31 -4.82 -4.48 16.02
N ALA A 32 -4.08 -4.25 14.92
CA ALA A 32 -2.64 -4.09 15.08
C ALA A 32 -2.44 -2.80 15.90
N GLN A 33 -2.30 -2.94 17.23
CA GLN A 33 -1.86 -1.87 18.10
C GLN A 33 -0.69 -1.18 17.40
N GLN A 34 -0.91 0.04 16.91
CA GLN A 34 0.10 0.78 16.17
C GLN A 34 1.20 1.11 17.17
N LYS A 35 2.18 0.22 17.26
CA LYS A 35 3.33 0.38 18.14
C LYS A 35 3.96 1.73 17.78
N GLN A 36 4.00 2.62 18.75
CA GLN A 36 4.68 3.90 18.62
C GLN A 36 6.12 3.62 18.15
N PRO A 37 6.60 4.28 17.08
CA PRO A 37 7.98 4.16 16.67
C PRO A 37 8.92 4.47 17.82
N SER A 38 10.03 3.74 17.86
CA SER A 38 11.08 3.98 18.84
C SER A 38 11.67 5.39 18.63
N PRO A 39 11.89 6.19 19.69
CA PRO A 39 12.48 7.52 19.55
C PRO A 39 13.77 7.50 18.73
N GLY A 40 13.89 8.43 17.78
CA GLY A 40 15.05 8.53 16.87
C GLY A 40 15.07 7.53 15.71
N SER A 41 14.11 6.60 15.62
CA SER A 41 13.99 5.74 14.43
C SER A 41 13.60 6.56 13.20
N ALA A 42 13.90 6.05 12.01
CA ALA A 42 13.50 6.70 10.77
C ALA A 42 11.97 6.87 10.69
N LYS A 43 11.19 5.93 11.24
CA LYS A 43 9.73 6.05 11.32
C LYS A 43 9.28 7.22 12.20
N ALA A 44 9.90 7.40 13.36
CA ALA A 44 9.64 8.53 14.25
C ALA A 44 10.02 9.87 13.57
N LEU A 45 11.19 9.94 12.94
CA LEU A 45 11.72 11.17 12.38
C LEU A 45 11.01 11.60 11.10
N PHE A 46 10.76 10.70 10.14
CA PHE A 46 9.99 11.05 8.94
C PHE A 46 8.50 11.25 9.24
N GLY A 47 7.94 10.50 10.19
CA GLY A 47 6.53 10.61 10.58
C GLY A 47 6.17 11.87 11.36
N SER A 48 7.14 12.58 11.93
CA SER A 48 6.91 13.83 12.66
C SER A 48 6.98 15.08 11.77
N VAL A 49 7.39 14.94 10.51
CA VAL A 49 7.53 16.08 9.59
C VAL A 49 6.18 16.42 8.96
N SER A 50 5.83 17.72 8.97
CA SER A 50 4.55 18.20 8.45
C SER A 50 4.59 18.72 7.02
N LEU A 51 5.77 19.12 6.51
CA LEU A 51 5.93 19.78 5.21
C LEU A 51 7.06 19.16 4.38
N PRO A 52 6.94 19.17 3.04
CA PRO A 52 7.96 18.62 2.17
C PRO A 52 9.23 19.48 2.25
N ALA A 53 10.35 18.87 1.91
CA ALA A 53 11.63 19.57 1.80
C ALA A 53 11.65 20.40 0.50
N GLN A 54 12.17 21.63 0.59
CA GLN A 54 12.40 22.50 -0.57
C GLN A 54 13.42 21.89 -1.53
N GLY A 55 13.19 22.04 -2.82
CA GLY A 55 14.11 21.60 -3.87
C GLY A 55 13.38 20.93 -5.03
N PRO A 56 14.11 20.53 -6.08
CA PRO A 56 13.55 19.77 -7.19
C PRO A 56 13.07 18.40 -6.69
N ALA A 57 12.00 17.89 -7.32
CA ALA A 57 11.47 16.57 -7.01
C ALA A 57 12.52 15.50 -7.27
N GLN A 58 12.84 14.70 -6.26
CA GLN A 58 13.76 13.58 -6.37
C GLN A 58 13.29 12.40 -5.51
N PRO A 59 12.90 11.27 -6.13
CA PRO A 59 12.78 10.01 -5.44
C PRO A 59 14.18 9.45 -5.16
N ILE A 60 14.48 9.13 -3.89
CA ILE A 60 15.81 8.74 -3.44
C ILE A 60 15.76 7.36 -2.81
N GLY A 61 16.56 6.43 -3.32
CA GLY A 61 16.66 5.07 -2.81
C GLY A 61 15.63 4.12 -3.41
N PHE A 62 15.21 3.13 -2.61
CA PHE A 62 14.25 2.11 -3.02
C PHE A 62 12.89 2.36 -2.38
N TYR A 63 11.81 1.83 -2.96
CA TYR A 63 10.43 2.05 -2.53
C TYR A 63 10.17 1.81 -1.03
N SER A 64 10.91 0.86 -0.41
CA SER A 64 10.86 0.53 1.02
C SER A 64 12.16 0.86 1.80
N LYS A 65 13.06 1.62 1.18
CA LYS A 65 14.33 2.04 1.78
C LYS A 65 14.82 3.32 1.11
N GLY A 66 14.16 4.42 1.42
CA GLY A 66 14.39 5.68 0.72
C GLY A 66 13.75 6.89 1.39
N CYS A 67 13.76 8.00 0.68
CA CYS A 67 13.12 9.27 1.03
C CYS A 67 12.79 10.05 -0.24
N MET A 68 12.18 11.23 -0.10
CA MET A 68 11.81 12.09 -1.23
C MET A 68 12.11 13.56 -0.91
N LEU A 69 12.72 14.25 -1.88
CA LEU A 69 12.86 15.71 -1.92
C LEU A 69 11.81 16.31 -2.86
N GLY A 70 11.36 17.54 -2.62
CA GLY A 70 10.50 18.28 -3.56
C GLY A 70 9.12 17.64 -3.78
N GLY A 71 8.61 16.92 -2.78
CA GLY A 71 7.28 16.31 -2.84
C GLY A 71 6.18 17.36 -2.96
N VAL A 72 5.17 17.06 -3.77
CA VAL A 72 3.96 17.87 -3.93
C VAL A 72 2.75 17.12 -3.43
N ALA A 73 1.75 17.85 -2.95
CA ALA A 73 0.55 17.24 -2.40
C ALA A 73 -0.53 17.07 -3.48
N LEU A 74 -1.16 15.90 -3.56
CA LEU A 74 -2.42 15.76 -4.28
C LEU A 74 -3.47 16.64 -3.59
N PRO A 75 -4.20 17.53 -4.30
CA PRO A 75 -5.28 18.30 -3.70
C PRO A 75 -6.30 17.40 -3.00
N VAL A 76 -6.82 17.85 -1.85
CA VAL A 76 -7.77 17.08 -1.03
C VAL A 76 -9.00 16.64 -1.85
N ASP A 77 -9.39 17.51 -2.76
CA ASP A 77 -10.47 17.33 -3.70
C ASP A 77 -10.01 17.66 -5.11
N GLY A 78 -10.46 16.85 -6.06
CA GLY A 78 -10.48 17.22 -7.46
C GLY A 78 -11.83 16.94 -8.09
N PRO A 79 -12.00 17.19 -9.39
CA PRO A 79 -13.27 16.92 -10.09
C PRO A 79 -13.68 15.45 -9.99
N THR A 80 -12.70 14.55 -10.04
CA THR A 80 -12.87 13.10 -10.17
C THR A 80 -12.15 12.28 -9.09
N TRP A 81 -11.68 12.91 -8.00
CA TRP A 81 -11.08 12.20 -6.87
C TRP A 81 -11.34 12.89 -5.53
N GLN A 82 -11.15 12.12 -4.46
CA GLN A 82 -11.15 12.57 -3.07
C GLN A 82 -10.04 11.84 -2.30
N THR A 83 -9.19 12.57 -1.58
CA THR A 83 -8.16 11.95 -0.72
C THR A 83 -8.76 11.53 0.62
N MET A 84 -8.36 10.37 1.13
CA MET A 84 -8.86 9.73 2.34
C MET A 84 -7.84 9.86 3.48
N ARG A 85 -8.30 9.69 4.73
CA ARG A 85 -7.41 9.68 5.91
C ARG A 85 -6.47 10.89 6.00
N LEU A 86 -7.02 12.09 5.81
CA LEU A 86 -6.29 13.37 5.79
C LEU A 86 -5.42 13.56 7.03
N SER A 87 -5.91 13.11 8.19
CA SER A 87 -5.21 13.18 9.48
C SER A 87 -3.82 12.55 9.45
N ARG A 88 -3.56 11.60 8.55
CA ARG A 88 -2.28 10.91 8.41
C ARG A 88 -1.20 11.75 7.75
N ASN A 89 -1.57 12.84 7.06
CA ASN A 89 -0.66 13.69 6.28
C ASN A 89 0.15 12.90 5.22
N ARG A 90 -0.52 12.03 4.46
CA ARG A 90 0.13 11.09 3.51
C ARG A 90 -0.21 11.31 2.03
N ARG A 91 -0.73 12.48 1.67
CA ARG A 91 -1.10 12.82 0.28
C ARG A 91 0.05 13.42 -0.54
N TRP A 92 1.30 13.19 -0.16
CA TRP A 92 2.48 13.76 -0.79
C TRP A 92 3.12 12.75 -1.71
N GLY A 93 3.62 13.19 -2.86
CA GLY A 93 4.32 12.30 -3.79
C GLY A 93 5.21 13.06 -4.76
N ASP A 94 5.89 12.30 -5.60
CA ASP A 94 6.57 12.86 -6.75
C ASP A 94 5.54 13.53 -7.68
N PRO A 95 5.84 14.67 -8.32
CA PRO A 95 4.93 15.33 -9.25
C PRO A 95 4.39 14.40 -10.34
N ALA A 96 5.19 13.43 -10.82
CA ALA A 96 4.74 12.46 -11.80
C ALA A 96 3.69 11.48 -11.22
N MET A 97 3.80 11.13 -9.93
CA MET A 97 2.79 10.31 -9.25
C MET A 97 1.48 11.07 -9.06
N ILE A 98 1.55 12.34 -8.67
CA ILE A 98 0.36 13.18 -8.55
C ILE A 98 -0.33 13.35 -9.91
N ALA A 99 0.45 13.63 -10.97
CA ALA A 99 -0.05 13.71 -12.34
C ALA A 99 -0.76 12.42 -12.79
N LEU A 100 -0.17 11.26 -12.46
CA LEU A 100 -0.74 9.97 -12.79
C LEU A 100 -2.08 9.74 -12.09
N LEU A 101 -2.20 10.05 -10.81
CA LEU A 101 -3.45 9.88 -10.06
C LEU A 101 -4.55 10.80 -10.58
N GLU A 102 -4.22 12.06 -10.87
CA GLU A 102 -5.16 13.00 -11.49
C GLU A 102 -5.64 12.48 -12.84
N GLN A 103 -4.73 12.01 -13.71
CA GLN A 103 -5.06 11.48 -15.02
C GLN A 103 -5.90 10.19 -14.92
N LEU A 104 -5.48 9.24 -14.08
CA LEU A 104 -6.21 8.01 -13.81
C LEU A 104 -7.63 8.33 -13.34
N SER A 105 -7.82 9.35 -12.50
CA SER A 105 -9.15 9.71 -12.01
C SER A 105 -10.08 10.21 -13.11
N ARG A 106 -9.56 11.02 -14.04
CA ARG A 106 -10.32 11.52 -15.20
C ARG A 106 -10.64 10.39 -16.16
N ASP A 107 -9.63 9.59 -16.50
CA ASP A 107 -9.77 8.46 -17.43
C ASP A 107 -10.70 7.39 -16.88
N ALA A 108 -10.65 7.11 -15.58
CA ALA A 108 -11.54 6.14 -14.95
C ALA A 108 -13.01 6.57 -15.12
N ARG A 109 -13.30 7.86 -14.96
CA ARG A 109 -14.65 8.38 -15.20
C ARG A 109 -15.04 8.40 -16.67
N GLN A 110 -14.15 8.89 -17.54
CA GLN A 110 -14.47 9.12 -18.95
C GLN A 110 -14.48 7.83 -19.78
N LYS A 111 -13.54 6.91 -19.55
CA LYS A 111 -13.32 5.74 -20.41
C LYS A 111 -14.07 4.49 -19.94
N ILE A 112 -14.27 4.34 -18.63
CA ILE A 112 -14.85 3.12 -18.06
C ILE A 112 -16.06 3.37 -17.14
N GLY A 113 -16.47 4.64 -16.97
CA GLY A 113 -17.62 5.01 -16.15
C GLY A 113 -17.42 4.85 -14.64
N TRP A 114 -16.19 4.75 -14.15
CA TRP A 114 -15.90 4.70 -12.72
C TRP A 114 -16.16 6.07 -12.08
N PRO A 115 -16.97 6.20 -11.01
CA PRO A 115 -17.45 7.50 -10.51
C PRO A 115 -16.36 8.53 -10.16
N GLY A 116 -15.20 8.04 -9.74
CA GLY A 116 -14.00 8.80 -9.37
C GLY A 116 -13.17 7.99 -8.37
N LEU A 117 -11.97 8.48 -8.02
CA LEU A 117 -11.06 7.76 -7.12
C LEU A 117 -11.20 8.22 -5.67
N LEU A 118 -11.19 7.25 -4.76
CA LEU A 118 -10.84 7.51 -3.36
C LEU A 118 -9.36 7.15 -3.20
N VAL A 119 -8.52 8.17 -3.02
CA VAL A 119 -7.06 8.02 -2.94
C VAL A 119 -6.64 7.92 -1.47
N GLY A 120 -5.95 6.84 -1.11
CA GLY A 120 -5.41 6.59 0.23
C GLY A 120 -4.02 7.21 0.42
N ASP A 121 -3.13 6.43 1.03
CA ASP A 121 -1.77 6.88 1.35
C ASP A 121 -0.93 6.93 0.05
N ILE A 122 -0.18 8.03 -0.15
CA ILE A 122 0.83 8.20 -1.22
C ILE A 122 2.22 8.13 -0.58
N ALA A 123 2.60 9.16 0.17
CA ALA A 123 3.81 9.21 1.00
C ALA A 123 3.66 10.31 2.07
N GLN A 124 4.49 10.24 3.11
CA GLN A 124 4.70 11.35 4.04
C GLN A 124 5.37 12.54 3.30
N PRO A 125 5.39 13.77 3.87
CA PRO A 125 5.86 14.96 3.13
C PRO A 125 7.28 14.85 2.56
N ARG A 126 8.16 14.11 3.24
CA ARG A 126 9.54 13.87 2.81
C ARG A 126 9.81 12.40 2.48
N GLY A 127 8.74 11.65 2.24
CA GLY A 127 8.81 10.20 2.06
C GLY A 127 9.25 9.50 3.36
N GLY A 128 10.20 8.57 3.24
CA GLY A 128 10.77 7.85 4.37
C GLY A 128 9.87 6.75 4.93
N PRO A 129 10.41 5.89 5.82
CA PRO A 129 9.63 4.88 6.52
C PRO A 129 8.41 5.49 7.22
N MET A 130 7.23 4.94 6.94
CA MET A 130 5.99 5.44 7.53
C MET A 130 5.92 5.16 9.02
N PHE A 131 5.34 6.12 9.76
CA PHE A 131 5.04 5.96 11.18
C PHE A 131 4.31 4.64 11.50
N ASN A 132 3.39 4.22 10.62
CA ASN A 132 2.64 2.97 10.70
C ASN A 132 2.20 2.51 9.30
N GLY A 133 1.69 1.29 9.19
CA GLY A 133 1.11 0.77 7.95
C GLY A 133 2.18 0.23 6.99
N HIS A 134 2.36 0.90 5.86
CA HIS A 134 3.07 0.37 4.70
C HIS A 134 4.59 0.23 4.95
N ALA A 135 5.17 -0.85 4.43
CA ALA A 135 6.62 -1.01 4.37
C ALA A 135 7.26 -0.15 3.25
N SER A 136 6.50 0.17 2.20
CA SER A 136 6.92 1.01 1.07
C SER A 136 6.41 2.45 1.17
N HIS A 137 6.09 3.14 0.07
CA HIS A 137 5.65 4.54 0.05
C HIS A 137 6.70 5.55 0.51
N GLN A 138 7.98 5.17 0.48
CA GLN A 138 9.03 6.00 1.04
C GLN A 138 9.60 7.02 0.05
N ILE A 139 9.36 6.86 -1.26
CA ILE A 139 10.00 7.67 -2.30
C ILE A 139 9.00 8.44 -3.17
N GLY A 140 7.71 8.48 -2.79
CA GLY A 140 6.69 9.26 -3.51
C GLY A 140 6.22 8.68 -4.84
N LEU A 141 6.51 7.40 -5.11
CA LEU A 141 6.15 6.69 -6.36
C LEU A 141 5.17 5.53 -6.12
N ASP A 142 4.54 5.51 -4.96
CA ASP A 142 3.53 4.54 -4.55
C ASP A 142 2.24 5.27 -4.17
N ALA A 143 1.06 4.69 -4.44
CA ALA A 143 -0.19 5.17 -3.86
C ALA A 143 -1.24 4.07 -3.77
N ASP A 144 -2.05 4.15 -2.72
CA ASP A 144 -3.24 3.34 -2.59
C ASP A 144 -4.45 4.01 -3.20
N VAL A 145 -5.25 3.22 -3.92
CA VAL A 145 -6.55 3.64 -4.44
C VAL A 145 -7.58 2.64 -3.97
N TRP A 146 -8.62 3.11 -3.29
CA TRP A 146 -9.65 2.22 -2.77
C TRP A 146 -10.45 1.61 -3.91
N LEU A 147 -10.88 0.37 -3.72
CA LEU A 147 -11.80 -0.31 -4.63
C LEU A 147 -13.26 0.12 -4.40
N THR A 148 -13.52 0.91 -3.36
CA THR A 148 -14.82 1.58 -3.14
C THR A 148 -14.99 2.74 -4.14
N PRO A 149 -16.09 2.78 -4.92
CA PRO A 149 -16.39 3.91 -5.80
C PRO A 149 -16.55 5.22 -5.04
N MET A 150 -16.03 6.32 -5.58
CA MET A 150 -16.21 7.65 -5.00
C MET A 150 -17.70 8.06 -5.02
N PRO A 151 -18.26 8.60 -3.92
CA PRO A 151 -19.64 9.09 -3.91
C PRO A 151 -19.83 10.30 -4.82
N SER A 152 -21.08 10.58 -5.21
CA SER A 152 -21.43 11.73 -6.07
C SER A 152 -21.34 13.09 -5.37
N ARG A 153 -21.09 13.10 -4.06
CA ARG A 153 -20.91 14.30 -3.23
C ARG A 153 -19.51 14.34 -2.63
N ARG A 154 -19.08 15.54 -2.24
CA ARG A 154 -17.87 15.73 -1.44
C ARG A 154 -18.10 15.20 -0.03
N MET A 155 -17.12 14.43 0.47
CA MET A 155 -17.10 13.99 1.86
C MET A 155 -16.44 15.05 2.73
N THR A 156 -16.96 15.24 3.93
CA THR A 156 -16.32 16.04 4.98
C THR A 156 -14.98 15.39 5.40
N ALA A 157 -14.15 16.14 6.13
CA ALA A 157 -12.92 15.59 6.68
C ALA A 157 -13.19 14.37 7.57
N GLN A 158 -14.19 14.45 8.47
CA GLN A 158 -14.54 13.36 9.38
C GLN A 158 -15.05 12.12 8.63
N GLU A 159 -15.89 12.29 7.61
CA GLU A 159 -16.36 11.17 6.80
C GLU A 159 -15.20 10.43 6.11
N ARG A 160 -14.15 11.15 5.69
CA ARG A 160 -12.94 10.55 5.10
C ARG A 160 -12.09 9.79 6.12
N GLU A 161 -12.20 10.10 7.40
CA GLU A 161 -11.55 9.34 8.48
C GLU A 161 -12.36 8.09 8.85
N ASP A 162 -13.69 8.22 8.88
CA ASP A 162 -14.56 7.20 9.44
C ASP A 162 -15.09 6.19 8.42
N LEU A 163 -15.06 6.51 7.12
CA LEU A 163 -15.55 5.59 6.08
C LEU A 163 -14.79 4.26 6.18
N PRO A 164 -15.47 3.12 6.45
CA PRO A 164 -14.80 1.84 6.57
C PRO A 164 -14.33 1.35 5.20
N PHE A 165 -13.26 0.55 5.20
CA PHE A 165 -12.86 -0.18 4.00
C PHE A 165 -13.94 -1.19 3.60
N THR A 166 -14.24 -1.28 2.31
CA THR A 166 -15.09 -2.33 1.75
C THR A 166 -14.19 -3.44 1.20
N THR A 167 -14.15 -4.59 1.87
CA THR A 167 -13.43 -5.76 1.34
C THR A 167 -14.15 -6.32 0.11
N THR A 168 -13.38 -6.75 -0.89
CA THR A 168 -13.89 -7.52 -2.03
C THR A 168 -13.98 -9.02 -1.75
N LEU A 169 -13.55 -9.49 -0.57
CA LEU A 169 -13.61 -10.90 -0.21
C LEU A 169 -14.93 -11.28 0.44
N GLN A 170 -15.39 -12.50 0.12
CA GLN A 170 -16.55 -13.08 0.76
C GLN A 170 -16.21 -13.51 2.19
N LYS A 171 -16.97 -12.98 3.16
CA LYS A 171 -16.80 -13.30 4.58
C LYS A 171 -16.87 -14.82 4.82
N GLY A 172 -15.91 -15.34 5.59
CA GLY A 172 -15.85 -16.76 5.97
C GLY A 172 -15.37 -17.70 4.88
N LYS A 173 -14.94 -17.19 3.71
CA LYS A 173 -14.39 -18.02 2.63
C LYS A 173 -12.95 -17.64 2.31
N PHE A 174 -12.11 -18.65 2.15
CA PHE A 174 -10.70 -18.48 1.85
C PHE A 174 -10.51 -17.93 0.42
N LEU A 175 -9.83 -16.78 0.30
CA LEU A 175 -9.46 -16.13 -0.97
C LEU A 175 -10.55 -16.17 -2.06
N THR A 176 -11.79 -15.90 -1.66
CA THR A 176 -12.95 -15.94 -2.55
C THR A 176 -13.50 -14.53 -2.70
N ILE A 177 -13.67 -14.08 -3.94
CA ILE A 177 -14.28 -12.78 -4.23
C ILE A 177 -15.78 -12.81 -3.92
N ASP A 178 -16.27 -11.78 -3.24
CA ASP A 178 -17.68 -11.53 -3.02
C ASP A 178 -18.35 -11.03 -4.32
N PRO A 179 -19.27 -11.81 -4.92
CA PRO A 179 -19.92 -11.40 -6.16
C PRO A 179 -20.91 -10.24 -5.98
N THR A 180 -21.28 -9.89 -4.75
CA THR A 180 -22.16 -8.74 -4.45
C THR A 180 -21.40 -7.42 -4.41
N VAL A 181 -20.08 -7.47 -4.20
CA VAL A 181 -19.20 -6.29 -4.19
C VAL A 181 -18.47 -6.15 -5.53
N TRP A 182 -17.88 -7.25 -6.03
CA TRP A 182 -17.06 -7.22 -7.23
C TRP A 182 -17.89 -7.06 -8.49
N THR A 183 -17.48 -6.12 -9.34
CA THR A 183 -18.10 -5.86 -10.65
C THR A 183 -17.05 -5.77 -11.74
N GLN A 184 -17.47 -5.88 -13.01
CA GLN A 184 -16.56 -5.70 -14.16
C GLN A 184 -15.88 -4.32 -14.16
N SER A 185 -16.49 -3.30 -13.55
CA SER A 185 -15.87 -1.96 -13.45
C SER A 185 -14.62 -1.97 -12.57
N HIS A 186 -14.54 -2.84 -11.55
CA HIS A 186 -13.31 -3.02 -10.76
C HIS A 186 -12.18 -3.59 -11.64
N ALA A 187 -12.50 -4.61 -12.45
CA ALA A 187 -11.53 -5.20 -13.39
C ALA A 187 -11.03 -4.16 -14.40
N LYS A 188 -11.95 -3.36 -14.97
CA LYS A 188 -11.61 -2.26 -15.88
C LYS A 188 -10.74 -1.20 -15.22
N LEU A 189 -11.00 -0.83 -13.96
CA LEU A 189 -10.19 0.14 -13.23
C LEU A 189 -8.75 -0.35 -13.05
N LEU A 190 -8.57 -1.60 -12.63
CA LEU A 190 -7.23 -2.19 -12.46
C LEU A 190 -6.46 -2.25 -13.78
N MET A 191 -7.12 -2.65 -14.87
CA MET A 191 -6.47 -2.74 -16.18
C MET A 191 -6.21 -1.37 -16.79
N LEU A 192 -7.08 -0.39 -16.55
CA LEU A 192 -6.83 1.00 -16.92
C LEU A 192 -5.59 1.54 -16.19
N ALA A 193 -5.51 1.36 -14.87
CA ALA A 193 -4.32 1.75 -14.10
C ALA A 193 -3.06 1.01 -14.58
N ALA A 194 -3.16 -0.27 -14.93
CA ALA A 194 -2.02 -1.04 -15.43
C ALA A 194 -1.56 -0.60 -16.82
N SER A 195 -2.43 0.05 -17.61
CA SER A 195 -2.13 0.46 -18.99
C SER A 195 -1.12 1.61 -19.09
N TYR A 196 -0.95 2.40 -18.03
CA TYR A 196 0.00 3.51 -18.00
C TYR A 196 1.44 2.98 -18.07
N ARG A 197 2.26 3.58 -18.93
CA ARG A 197 3.66 3.18 -19.17
C ARG A 197 4.55 3.39 -17.93
N GLU A 198 4.17 4.36 -17.12
CA GLU A 198 4.80 4.76 -15.88
C GLU A 198 4.54 3.74 -14.77
N VAL A 199 3.39 3.04 -14.79
CA VAL A 199 3.04 2.02 -13.80
C VAL A 199 3.86 0.76 -14.06
N GLU A 200 4.58 0.34 -13.03
CA GLU A 200 5.39 -0.87 -13.04
C GLU A 200 4.64 -2.06 -12.45
N ARG A 201 3.97 -1.86 -11.31
CA ARG A 201 3.22 -2.89 -10.59
C ARG A 201 1.95 -2.32 -10.00
N ILE A 202 0.93 -3.16 -9.92
CA ILE A 202 -0.28 -2.93 -9.13
C ILE A 202 -0.41 -4.08 -8.15
N PHE A 203 -0.29 -3.83 -6.84
CA PHE A 203 -0.47 -4.88 -5.85
C PHE A 203 -1.94 -5.02 -5.45
N VAL A 204 -2.41 -6.27 -5.43
CA VAL A 204 -3.79 -6.66 -5.13
C VAL A 204 -3.82 -7.95 -4.33
N ASN A 205 -4.93 -8.23 -3.67
CA ASN A 205 -5.15 -9.54 -3.05
C ASN A 205 -5.03 -10.69 -4.07
N PRO A 206 -4.54 -11.89 -3.68
CA PRO A 206 -4.48 -13.05 -4.58
C PRO A 206 -5.84 -13.45 -5.17
N ALA A 207 -6.93 -13.28 -4.43
CA ALA A 207 -8.29 -13.56 -4.92
C ALA A 207 -8.69 -12.61 -6.07
N ILE A 208 -8.30 -11.33 -5.97
CA ILE A 208 -8.51 -10.34 -7.04
C ILE A 208 -7.72 -10.76 -8.28
N LYS A 209 -6.42 -11.07 -8.12
CA LYS A 209 -5.60 -11.54 -9.24
C LYS A 209 -6.19 -12.78 -9.89
N LYS A 210 -6.63 -13.77 -9.10
CA LYS A 210 -7.31 -14.97 -9.62
C LYS A 210 -8.58 -14.63 -10.37
N LYS A 211 -9.44 -13.77 -9.81
CA LYS A 211 -10.66 -13.32 -10.49
C LYS A 211 -10.36 -12.65 -11.83
N MET A 212 -9.32 -11.82 -11.89
CA MET A 212 -8.84 -11.22 -13.14
C MET A 212 -8.37 -12.29 -14.12
N CYS A 213 -7.56 -13.25 -13.69
CA CYS A 213 -7.09 -14.35 -14.53
C CYS A 213 -8.24 -15.17 -15.12
N ASP A 214 -9.24 -15.50 -14.30
CA ASP A 214 -10.38 -16.34 -14.66
C ASP A 214 -11.40 -15.63 -15.58
N THR A 215 -11.56 -14.30 -15.44
CA THR A 215 -12.72 -13.60 -16.03
C THR A 215 -12.38 -12.41 -16.91
N TRP A 216 -11.13 -11.93 -16.93
CA TRP A 216 -10.75 -10.84 -17.82
C TRP A 216 -10.57 -11.32 -19.26
N THR A 217 -11.43 -10.80 -20.14
CA THR A 217 -11.46 -11.12 -21.58
C THR A 217 -10.88 -10.02 -22.48
N GLY A 218 -10.43 -8.90 -21.91
CA GLY A 218 -9.78 -7.82 -22.65
C GLY A 218 -8.29 -8.08 -22.90
N ASP A 219 -7.57 -7.05 -23.33
CA ASP A 219 -6.11 -7.12 -23.51
C ASP A 219 -5.40 -7.53 -22.19
N ARG A 220 -4.57 -8.57 -22.28
CA ARG A 220 -3.84 -9.15 -21.14
C ARG A 220 -2.38 -8.70 -21.07
N THR A 221 -1.91 -7.88 -22.01
CA THR A 221 -0.52 -7.38 -22.08
C THR A 221 -0.05 -6.80 -20.75
N ASN A 222 -0.93 -6.07 -20.05
CA ASN A 222 -0.60 -5.47 -18.76
C ASN A 222 -1.09 -6.28 -17.55
N LEU A 223 -1.71 -7.45 -17.75
CA LEU A 223 -2.25 -8.24 -16.65
C LEU A 223 -1.14 -8.71 -15.71
N GLY A 224 0.06 -9.00 -16.23
CA GLY A 224 1.25 -9.35 -15.45
C GLY A 224 1.64 -8.33 -14.38
N LYS A 225 1.31 -7.04 -14.58
CA LYS A 225 1.54 -5.96 -13.61
C LYS A 225 0.71 -6.11 -12.34
N LEU A 226 -0.43 -6.81 -12.38
CA LEU A 226 -1.19 -7.12 -11.16
C LEU A 226 -0.44 -8.21 -10.37
N ARG A 227 0.10 -7.84 -9.21
CA ARG A 227 0.94 -8.68 -8.35
C ARG A 227 0.19 -9.04 -7.07
N PRO A 228 -0.05 -10.33 -6.81
CA PRO A 228 -0.62 -10.77 -5.54
C PRO A 228 0.25 -10.37 -4.34
N ILE A 229 -0.38 -9.87 -3.28
CA ILE A 229 0.22 -9.64 -1.97
C ILE A 229 -0.85 -9.83 -0.88
N TYR A 230 -0.44 -10.12 0.36
CA TYR A 230 -1.34 -10.17 1.51
C TYR A 230 -2.17 -8.89 1.70
N GLY A 231 -3.39 -9.01 2.22
CA GLY A 231 -4.32 -7.88 2.33
C GLY A 231 -4.76 -7.39 0.95
N HIS A 232 -4.77 -6.07 0.72
CA HIS A 232 -5.07 -5.43 -0.58
C HIS A 232 -6.36 -5.93 -1.24
N ASP A 233 -7.37 -6.26 -0.42
CA ASP A 233 -8.69 -6.69 -0.88
C ASP A 233 -9.71 -5.55 -0.88
N SER A 234 -9.38 -4.39 -0.30
CA SER A 234 -10.23 -3.19 -0.24
C SER A 234 -9.65 -2.00 -1.01
N HIS A 235 -8.39 -2.10 -1.42
CA HIS A 235 -7.66 -1.11 -2.20
C HIS A 235 -6.65 -1.85 -3.09
N PHE A 236 -6.16 -1.16 -4.12
CA PHE A 236 -5.00 -1.59 -4.88
C PHE A 236 -3.88 -0.56 -4.72
N HIS A 237 -2.65 -1.07 -4.69
CA HIS A 237 -1.44 -0.26 -4.55
C HIS A 237 -0.82 -0.07 -5.93
N ILE A 238 -0.72 1.16 -6.41
CA ILE A 238 0.01 1.51 -7.63
C ILE A 238 1.48 1.77 -7.27
N ARG A 239 2.41 1.18 -8.03
CA ARG A 239 3.83 1.53 -8.02
C ARG A 239 4.28 1.97 -9.39
N MET A 240 4.85 3.18 -9.48
CA MET A 240 5.49 3.68 -10.68
C MET A 240 6.94 3.20 -10.80
N LYS A 241 7.47 3.23 -12.02
CA LYS A 241 8.91 3.15 -12.30
C LYS A 241 9.62 4.38 -11.77
N CYS A 242 10.93 4.28 -11.54
CA CYS A 242 11.77 5.46 -11.36
C CYS A 242 11.64 6.40 -12.59
N PRO A 243 11.37 7.71 -12.38
CA PRO A 243 11.31 8.66 -13.48
C PRO A 243 12.62 8.71 -14.29
N PRO A 244 12.56 8.97 -15.61
CA PRO A 244 13.76 9.17 -16.42
C PRO A 244 14.66 10.26 -15.81
N GLY A 245 15.96 10.00 -15.72
CA GLY A 245 16.93 10.95 -15.16
C GLY A 245 17.03 10.97 -13.62
N ALA A 246 16.16 10.26 -12.90
CA ALA A 246 16.24 10.16 -11.44
C ALA A 246 17.36 9.21 -10.98
N ALA A 247 18.62 9.65 -11.07
CA ALA A 247 19.80 8.83 -10.78
C ALA A 247 19.86 8.30 -9.33
N ALA A 248 19.22 8.99 -8.38
CA ALA A 248 19.14 8.56 -6.99
C ALA A 248 18.04 7.51 -6.73
N CYS A 249 17.16 7.25 -7.70
CA CYS A 249 16.07 6.28 -7.59
C CYS A 249 16.55 4.89 -8.01
N LYS A 250 16.37 3.91 -7.13
CA LYS A 250 16.75 2.52 -7.39
C LYS A 250 15.55 1.75 -7.95
N PRO A 251 15.61 1.26 -9.20
CA PRO A 251 14.54 0.45 -9.76
C PRO A 251 14.45 -0.91 -9.06
N GLN A 252 13.29 -1.55 -9.18
CA GLN A 252 13.09 -2.95 -8.82
C GLN A 252 13.30 -3.84 -10.06
N ALA A 253 13.39 -5.15 -9.87
CA ALA A 253 13.48 -6.08 -10.99
C ALA A 253 12.25 -5.93 -11.91
N PRO A 254 12.41 -6.02 -13.24
CA PRO A 254 11.28 -5.96 -14.15
C PRO A 254 10.31 -7.12 -13.89
N ILE A 255 9.03 -6.93 -14.22
CA ILE A 255 8.12 -8.06 -14.33
C ILE A 255 8.46 -8.85 -15.59
N THR A 256 8.18 -10.16 -15.56
CA THR A 256 8.24 -10.99 -16.77
C THR A 256 7.09 -10.64 -17.70
N ASP A 257 7.21 -11.00 -18.97
CA ASP A 257 6.13 -10.81 -19.97
C ASP A 257 4.94 -11.77 -19.76
N ASP A 258 5.05 -12.71 -18.81
CA ASP A 258 3.96 -13.57 -18.38
C ASP A 258 2.82 -12.79 -17.69
N ASP A 259 1.58 -13.18 -17.95
CA ASP A 259 0.40 -12.53 -17.37
C ASP A 259 0.23 -12.80 -15.86
N GLY A 260 1.06 -13.66 -15.28
CA GLY A 260 1.14 -13.96 -13.86
C GLY A 260 0.03 -14.88 -13.37
N CYS A 261 -0.68 -15.58 -14.25
CA CYS A 261 -1.81 -16.45 -13.92
C CYS A 261 -1.43 -17.92 -13.70
N GLY A 262 -0.17 -18.29 -13.94
CA GLY A 262 0.35 -19.65 -13.78
C GLY A 262 0.79 -20.01 -12.36
N LYS A 263 1.91 -20.74 -12.25
CA LYS A 263 2.42 -21.32 -11.00
C LYS A 263 2.63 -20.30 -9.87
N SER A 264 3.06 -19.08 -10.21
CA SER A 264 3.28 -18.02 -9.22
C SER A 264 1.98 -17.62 -8.50
N LEU A 265 0.84 -17.66 -9.20
CA LEU A 265 -0.46 -17.39 -8.60
C LEU A 265 -0.96 -18.61 -7.82
N ALA A 266 -0.81 -19.82 -8.38
CA ALA A 266 -1.23 -21.06 -7.73
C ALA A 266 -0.63 -21.24 -6.33
N TRP A 267 0.63 -20.81 -6.13
CA TRP A 267 1.29 -20.84 -4.82
C TRP A 267 0.48 -20.12 -3.72
N TRP A 268 -0.19 -19.01 -4.02
CA TRP A 268 -1.02 -18.28 -3.05
C TRP A 268 -2.24 -19.06 -2.55
N PHE A 269 -2.65 -20.10 -3.29
CA PHE A 269 -3.78 -20.96 -2.95
C PHE A 269 -3.34 -22.28 -2.29
N THR A 270 -2.05 -22.39 -1.94
CA THR A 270 -1.50 -23.48 -1.12
C THR A 270 -1.56 -23.12 0.36
N LYS A 271 -1.16 -24.02 1.28
CA LYS A 271 -1.17 -23.74 2.73
C LYS A 271 0.05 -22.94 3.16
N GLU A 272 1.14 -23.05 2.41
CA GLU A 272 2.47 -22.54 2.69
C GLU A 272 2.51 -21.02 2.97
N PRO A 273 1.90 -20.14 2.16
CA PRO A 273 1.85 -18.71 2.45
C PRO A 273 1.02 -18.33 3.68
N TRP A 274 0.20 -19.25 4.20
CA TRP A 274 -0.72 -19.01 5.32
C TRP A 274 -0.37 -19.85 6.55
N ALA A 275 0.77 -20.55 6.50
CA ALA A 275 1.20 -21.42 7.57
C ALA A 275 1.47 -20.60 8.84
N ALA A 276 0.81 -20.99 9.93
CA ALA A 276 1.06 -20.39 11.24
C ALA A 276 2.52 -20.65 11.67
N PRO A 277 3.11 -19.75 12.48
CA PRO A 277 4.40 -20.02 13.12
C PRO A 277 4.36 -21.36 13.86
N LYS A 278 5.45 -22.14 13.80
CA LYS A 278 5.52 -23.44 14.48
C LYS A 278 5.32 -23.26 16.00
N PRO A 279 4.45 -24.05 16.67
CA PRO A 279 4.05 -23.84 18.07
C PRO A 279 5.19 -23.75 19.09
N ASN A 280 6.34 -24.37 18.79
CA ASN A 280 7.50 -24.46 19.68
C ASN A 280 8.77 -23.82 19.09
N ALA A 281 8.64 -23.02 18.03
CA ALA A 281 9.77 -22.23 17.56
C ALA A 281 9.96 -21.03 18.48
N ARG A 282 11.18 -20.83 19.01
CA ARG A 282 11.53 -19.58 19.69
C ARG A 282 11.18 -18.42 18.75
N PRO A 283 10.34 -17.45 19.17
CA PRO A 283 10.00 -16.33 18.31
C PRO A 283 11.30 -15.65 17.85
N PRO A 284 11.46 -15.39 16.53
CA PRO A 284 12.61 -14.63 16.08
C PRO A 284 12.63 -13.30 16.83
N LYS A 285 13.83 -12.82 17.19
CA LYS A 285 13.96 -11.49 17.78
C LYS A 285 13.30 -10.49 16.82
N PRO A 286 12.45 -9.58 17.31
CA PRO A 286 11.86 -8.57 16.43
C PRO A 286 12.99 -7.84 15.71
N PRO A 287 12.88 -7.62 14.39
CA PRO A 287 13.86 -6.82 13.70
C PRO A 287 13.93 -5.44 14.37
N ARG A 288 15.15 -4.93 14.54
CA ARG A 288 15.32 -3.55 15.04
C ARG A 288 14.64 -2.59 14.07
N GLU A 289 14.10 -1.50 14.58
CA GLU A 289 13.58 -0.45 13.71
C GLU A 289 14.71 0.16 12.87
N MET A 290 14.35 0.54 11.64
CA MET A 290 15.26 1.21 10.71
C MET A 290 15.62 2.59 11.27
N MET A 291 16.92 2.89 11.25
CA MET A 291 17.47 4.20 11.61
C MET A 291 17.72 5.00 10.34
N VAL A 292 17.83 6.33 10.44
CA VAL A 292 18.17 7.18 9.29
C VAL A 292 19.53 6.80 8.70
N SER A 293 20.46 6.33 9.52
CA SER A 293 21.76 5.81 9.08
C SER A 293 21.69 4.54 8.21
N ASP A 294 20.55 3.85 8.20
CA ASP A 294 20.33 2.70 7.30
C ASP A 294 19.83 3.12 5.91
N LEU A 295 19.32 4.35 5.76
CA LEU A 295 18.78 4.90 4.51
C LEU A 295 19.92 5.43 3.61
N PRO A 296 19.64 5.75 2.33
CA PRO A 296 20.58 6.51 1.50
C PRO A 296 21.08 7.76 2.23
N LYS A 297 22.38 8.07 2.11
CA LYS A 297 23.04 9.16 2.86
C LYS A 297 22.32 10.51 2.73
N SER A 298 21.74 10.79 1.57
CA SER A 298 20.98 12.01 1.31
C SER A 298 19.69 12.14 2.14
N CYS A 299 19.16 11.05 2.70
CA CYS A 299 17.93 11.10 3.49
C CYS A 299 18.06 11.83 4.82
N ALA A 300 19.25 11.88 5.42
CA ALA A 300 19.52 12.77 6.54
C ALA A 300 19.39 14.24 6.12
N ALA A 301 20.03 14.63 5.01
CA ALA A 301 19.92 15.98 4.47
C ALA A 301 18.49 16.36 4.06
N VAL A 302 17.71 15.39 3.57
CA VAL A 302 16.28 15.61 3.28
C VAL A 302 15.49 15.91 4.55
N LEU A 303 15.76 15.25 5.69
CA LEU A 303 15.11 15.57 6.97
C LEU A 303 15.48 16.96 7.49
N ASP A 304 16.71 17.40 7.25
CA ASP A 304 17.22 18.69 7.74
C ASP A 304 16.93 19.86 6.79
N ALA A 305 16.49 19.58 5.55
CA ALA A 305 16.24 20.60 4.54
C ALA A 305 15.12 21.59 4.96
N PRO A 306 15.18 22.85 4.48
CA PRO A 306 14.11 23.83 4.69
C PRO A 306 12.76 23.30 4.22
N ALA A 307 11.70 23.57 4.96
CA ALA A 307 10.34 23.21 4.56
C ALA A 307 9.85 24.09 3.41
N ALA A 308 9.19 23.52 2.39
CA ALA A 308 8.58 24.32 1.33
C ALA A 308 7.39 25.12 1.88
N ALA A 309 7.21 26.34 1.37
CA ALA A 309 6.03 27.14 1.68
C ALA A 309 4.76 26.37 1.27
N SER A 310 3.78 26.28 2.18
CA SER A 310 2.59 25.43 2.01
C SER A 310 1.85 25.68 0.69
N MET A 311 1.71 26.95 0.28
CA MET A 311 1.02 27.30 -0.97
C MET A 311 1.73 26.79 -2.23
N ALA A 312 3.07 26.84 -2.28
CA ALA A 312 3.82 26.35 -3.43
C ALA A 312 3.73 24.81 -3.55
N ALA A 313 3.57 24.11 -2.44
CA ALA A 313 3.52 22.66 -2.39
C ALA A 313 2.10 22.07 -2.61
N THR A 314 1.05 22.89 -2.47
CA THR A 314 -0.36 22.50 -2.72
C THR A 314 -0.95 23.04 -4.01
N ASN A 315 -0.43 24.16 -4.55
CA ASN A 315 -1.02 24.87 -5.69
C ASN A 315 -0.20 24.72 -6.98
N GLY A 316 0.59 23.65 -7.13
CA GLY A 316 1.23 23.33 -8.40
C GLY A 316 0.17 23.06 -9.46
N GLY A 317 -0.32 24.13 -10.11
CA GLY A 317 -1.41 24.09 -11.07
C GLY A 317 -1.14 23.03 -12.12
N SER A 318 -2.09 22.11 -12.31
CA SER A 318 -2.04 20.93 -13.21
C SER A 318 -0.62 20.46 -13.50
N ALA A 319 -0.19 19.35 -12.90
CA ALA A 319 1.16 18.78 -13.06
C ALA A 319 1.69 18.68 -14.52
N ALA A 320 0.81 18.78 -15.52
CA ALA A 320 1.13 19.07 -16.92
C ALA A 320 2.10 20.27 -17.14
N THR A 321 2.03 21.31 -16.31
CA THR A 321 2.88 22.51 -16.46
C THR A 321 4.31 22.26 -15.96
N ALA A 322 4.48 21.42 -14.93
CA ALA A 322 5.79 21.12 -14.33
C ALA A 322 6.69 20.22 -15.20
N LEU A 323 6.09 19.44 -16.11
CA LEU A 323 6.81 18.54 -17.02
C LEU A 323 7.54 19.26 -18.19
N THR A 324 7.34 20.57 -18.35
CA THR A 324 7.90 21.34 -19.48
C THR A 324 9.30 21.90 -19.23
N VAL A 325 9.85 21.76 -18.02
CA VAL A 325 11.17 22.28 -17.66
C VAL A 325 12.17 21.13 -17.48
N ALA A 326 12.58 20.53 -18.59
CA ALA A 326 13.76 19.65 -18.64
C ALA A 326 14.77 20.21 -19.65
N PRO A 327 16.01 20.54 -19.26
CA PRO A 327 17.04 20.86 -20.23
C PRO A 327 17.53 19.58 -20.92
N ALA A 328 17.76 19.68 -22.23
CA ALA A 328 18.24 18.59 -23.07
C ALA A 328 19.66 18.14 -22.68
N VAL A 329 19.89 16.83 -22.68
CA VAL A 329 21.19 16.18 -22.42
C VAL A 329 21.86 15.83 -23.75
N PRO A 330 23.18 16.01 -23.96
CA PRO A 330 23.87 15.36 -25.06
C PRO A 330 24.37 13.97 -24.64
N ALA A 331 24.31 13.05 -25.59
CA ALA A 331 24.65 11.63 -25.46
C ALA A 331 26.16 11.36 -25.52
N ALA A 332 26.61 10.27 -24.88
CA ALA A 332 27.89 9.61 -25.16
C ALA A 332 27.75 8.08 -25.02
N ALA A 333 28.48 7.36 -25.88
CA ALA A 333 28.34 5.96 -26.23
C ALA A 333 29.41 5.03 -25.61
N GLY A 334 29.14 3.71 -25.67
CA GLY A 334 30.08 2.57 -25.45
C GLY A 334 30.24 2.15 -23.98
N ASP A 335 30.31 0.89 -23.56
CA ASP A 335 30.46 -0.40 -24.25
C ASP A 335 30.17 -1.57 -23.26
N LEU A 336 29.71 -2.70 -23.83
CA LEU A 336 29.93 -4.11 -23.47
C LEU A 336 29.52 -4.69 -22.08
N LEU A 337 28.56 -5.63 -22.15
CA LEU A 337 28.18 -6.63 -21.13
C LEU A 337 29.25 -7.72 -20.96
N PRO A 338 29.26 -8.42 -19.81
CA PRO A 338 29.36 -9.88 -19.87
C PRO A 338 28.35 -10.65 -19.01
N ALA A 339 27.91 -11.76 -19.63
CA ALA A 339 27.55 -13.10 -19.15
C ALA A 339 26.81 -13.34 -17.81
N VAL A 340 25.69 -14.05 -18.00
CA VAL A 340 24.84 -14.80 -17.05
C VAL A 340 25.63 -15.59 -15.99
N GLY A 341 25.25 -15.40 -14.73
CA GLY A 341 25.64 -16.19 -13.55
C GLY A 341 24.43 -16.40 -12.61
N PRO A 342 24.49 -17.33 -11.64
CA PRO A 342 23.38 -18.20 -11.25
C PRO A 342 22.21 -17.49 -10.53
N VAL A 343 21.02 -18.03 -10.76
CA VAL A 343 19.74 -17.67 -10.11
C VAL A 343 19.84 -17.88 -8.59
N PRO A 344 19.67 -16.82 -7.77
CA PRO A 344 19.51 -16.99 -6.34
C PRO A 344 18.07 -17.38 -6.02
N THR A 345 17.92 -18.60 -5.50
CA THR A 345 16.86 -18.95 -4.55
C THR A 345 16.92 -17.98 -3.38
N ASP A 346 15.85 -17.25 -3.09
CA ASP A 346 15.39 -17.04 -1.72
C ASP A 346 14.07 -16.26 -1.67
N LYS A 347 13.20 -16.75 -0.80
CA LYS A 347 11.90 -16.19 -0.43
C LYS A 347 12.02 -14.69 -0.12
N PRO A 348 11.05 -13.85 -0.52
CA PRO A 348 10.96 -12.50 0.02
C PRO A 348 10.76 -12.56 1.53
N LEU A 349 11.69 -11.96 2.28
CA LEU A 349 11.45 -11.59 3.66
C LEU A 349 10.22 -10.69 3.69
N VAL A 350 9.19 -11.17 4.37
CA VAL A 350 8.08 -10.34 4.85
C VAL A 350 8.72 -9.31 5.80
N GLN A 351 8.78 -8.05 5.38
CA GLN A 351 9.06 -6.89 6.22
C GLN A 351 8.02 -5.83 5.96
#